data_AF-A0A838I3X3-F1
#
_entry.id   AF-A0A838I3X3-F1
#
_cell.length_a   1.000
_cell.length_b   1.000
_cell.length_c   1.000
_cell.angle_alpha   90.00
_cell.angle_beta   90.00
_cell.angle_gamma   90.00
#
_symmetry.space_group_name_H-M   'P 1'
#
loop_
_entity.id
_entity.type
_entity.pdbx_description
1 polymer ?
#
loop_
_entity_poly.entity_id
_entity_poly.type
_entity_poly.pdbx_seq_one_letter_code
_entity_poly.pdbx_strand_id
1 'polypeptide(L)'
;MTTEEVVRKVLLDEHADVLRESLRLLVRELMEVEVSELVGAELGERRPEDRATHRNGYRARRWDTRAGEVELQIPKLRQGSYFPSFLAPRKRSEQALVSVVQQAYVCGVSTRRVDQLVESLGLRISRSEVSRITALLDEQVEAFRGRPLEGRYPYLFVDAKVEKVRAGGRVVRKCVVVAHAVHETGRREIIGLDVGEAETEAFWREFLRSLVARGLVGVQLAISDAHPGLKAALAQVLGCPWQRCTVHFLRDCLGHARKDQHGLLAALIRPIFGAGSGEEARARLSEAVSQLERPLPKVAALLEQAEEDILAFYGFPAEHWRKLRSTNPLERFNREIGRRTDVVGIFPDDRSLIRLTSMLAIEANDEWLVGRAYMSRQSIEPLLEQRLHRTTHEEVLELQPV
;
A
#
# COMPACT_ATOMS: atom_id res chain seq x y z
N MET A 1 -45.52 -1.65 15.20
CA MET A 1 -45.04 -1.76 16.57
C MET A 1 -44.85 -0.36 17.11
N THR A 2 -45.37 -0.03 18.28
CA THR A 2 -45.27 1.30 18.88
C THR A 2 -43.99 1.42 19.71
N THR A 3 -43.58 2.65 20.05
CA THR A 3 -42.45 2.91 20.94
C THR A 3 -42.61 2.17 22.28
N GLU A 4 -43.84 2.08 22.81
CA GLU A 4 -44.16 1.35 24.04
C GLU A 4 -43.92 -0.17 23.93
N GLU A 5 -44.21 -0.77 22.79
CA GLU A 5 -43.99 -2.20 22.55
C GLU A 5 -42.50 -2.54 22.46
N VAL A 6 -41.69 -1.65 21.89
CA VAL A 6 -40.24 -1.79 21.87
C VAL A 6 -39.64 -1.63 23.27
N VAL A 7 -40.07 -0.62 24.03
CA VAL A 7 -39.65 -0.44 25.43
C VAL A 7 -40.01 -1.66 26.28
N ARG A 8 -41.18 -2.27 26.06
CA ARG A 8 -41.58 -3.50 26.74
C ARG A 8 -40.66 -4.69 26.40
N LYS A 9 -40.26 -4.84 25.13
CA LYS A 9 -39.30 -5.88 24.71
C LYS A 9 -37.89 -5.65 25.27
N VAL A 10 -37.45 -4.40 25.41
CA VAL A 10 -36.15 -4.02 26.03
C VAL A 10 -36.05 -4.55 27.46
N LEU A 11 -37.16 -4.54 28.20
CA LEU A 11 -37.22 -4.95 29.60
C LEU A 11 -37.27 -6.47 29.81
N LEU A 12 -37.35 -7.28 28.74
CA LEU A 12 -37.57 -8.73 28.79
C LEU A 12 -36.40 -9.58 28.21
N ASP A 13 -35.17 -9.03 28.17
CA ASP A 13 -33.90 -9.73 27.82
C ASP A 13 -33.73 -10.22 26.35
N GLU A 14 -34.55 -9.76 25.39
CA GLU A 14 -34.33 -10.03 23.95
C GLU A 14 -33.47 -8.93 23.27
N HIS A 15 -32.21 -8.78 23.71
CA HIS A 15 -31.36 -7.65 23.28
C HIS A 15 -31.15 -7.52 21.75
N ALA A 16 -31.06 -8.64 21.01
CA ALA A 16 -30.81 -8.61 19.57
C ALA A 16 -32.03 -8.15 18.75
N ASP A 17 -33.23 -8.60 19.12
CA ASP A 17 -34.47 -8.21 18.42
C ASP A 17 -34.88 -6.79 18.78
N VAL A 18 -34.61 -6.34 20.01
CA VAL A 18 -34.85 -4.97 20.44
C VAL A 18 -34.08 -3.96 19.60
N LEU A 19 -32.78 -4.18 19.38
CA LEU A 19 -31.97 -3.27 18.56
C LEU A 19 -32.44 -3.23 17.11
N ARG A 20 -32.75 -4.40 16.53
CA ARG A 20 -33.25 -4.52 15.16
C ARG A 20 -34.57 -3.78 14.98
N GLU A 21 -35.49 -3.96 15.91
CA GLU A 21 -36.82 -3.35 15.86
C GLU A 21 -36.80 -1.86 16.20
N SER A 22 -35.93 -1.42 17.12
CA SER A 22 -35.68 0.00 17.38
C SER A 22 -35.12 0.68 16.13
N LEU A 23 -34.14 0.05 15.47
CA LEU A 23 -33.58 0.54 14.22
C LEU A 23 -34.65 0.62 13.13
N ARG A 24 -35.47 -0.42 12.98
CA ARG A 24 -36.59 -0.46 12.03
C ARG A 24 -37.57 0.69 12.23
N LEU A 25 -37.90 1.03 13.48
CA LEU A 25 -38.75 2.17 13.79
C LEU A 25 -38.08 3.49 13.45
N LEU A 26 -36.84 3.70 13.90
CA LEU A 26 -36.11 4.94 13.66
C LEU A 26 -35.95 5.24 12.16
N VAL A 27 -35.58 4.24 11.36
CA VAL A 27 -35.44 4.43 9.91
C VAL A 27 -36.78 4.61 9.21
N ARG A 28 -37.87 4.02 9.75
CA ARG A 28 -39.21 4.29 9.24
C ARG A 28 -39.58 5.74 9.45
N GLU A 29 -39.44 6.26 10.67
CA GLU A 29 -39.73 7.66 10.98
C GLU A 29 -38.87 8.62 10.14
N LEU A 30 -37.59 8.32 9.98
CA LEU A 30 -36.70 9.09 9.10
C LEU A 30 -37.21 9.12 7.65
N MET A 31 -37.60 7.97 7.09
CA MET A 31 -38.16 7.92 5.73
C MET A 31 -39.49 8.68 5.63
N GLU A 32 -40.32 8.65 6.67
CA GLU A 32 -41.58 9.38 6.72
C GLU A 32 -41.36 10.90 6.72
N VAL A 33 -40.35 11.39 7.46
CA VAL A 33 -39.93 12.80 7.48
C VAL A 33 -39.39 13.24 6.12
N GLU A 34 -38.42 12.51 5.55
CA GLU A 34 -37.84 12.82 4.24
C GLU A 34 -38.91 12.91 3.15
N VAL A 35 -39.91 12.02 3.19
CA VAL A 35 -41.00 12.02 2.21
C VAL A 35 -42.00 13.14 2.45
N SER A 36 -42.29 13.48 3.71
CA SER A 36 -43.15 14.63 4.01
C SER A 36 -42.53 15.94 3.51
N GLU A 37 -41.22 16.12 3.68
CA GLU A 37 -40.48 17.26 3.14
C GLU A 37 -40.54 17.30 1.60
N LEU A 38 -40.28 16.18 0.93
CA LEU A 38 -40.34 16.09 -0.53
C LEU A 38 -41.74 16.31 -1.11
N VAL A 39 -42.78 15.90 -0.38
CA VAL A 39 -44.18 16.03 -0.80
C VAL A 39 -44.75 17.41 -0.45
N GLY A 40 -44.20 18.08 0.57
CA GLY A 40 -44.78 19.27 1.18
C GLY A 40 -46.06 18.97 1.99
N ALA A 41 -46.20 17.75 2.52
CA ALA A 41 -47.36 17.33 3.29
C ALA A 41 -47.11 16.09 4.14
N GLU A 42 -47.74 16.03 5.31
CA GLU A 42 -47.72 14.85 6.17
C GLU A 42 -48.60 13.71 5.64
N LEU A 43 -48.37 12.50 6.16
CA LEU A 43 -49.16 11.32 5.82
C LEU A 43 -50.62 11.49 6.28
N GLY A 44 -51.54 11.54 5.31
CA GLY A 44 -52.98 11.63 5.58
C GLY A 44 -53.52 13.06 5.67
N GLU A 45 -52.66 14.07 5.51
CA GLU A 45 -53.06 15.47 5.46
C GLU A 45 -53.97 15.74 4.24
N ARG A 46 -55.11 16.40 4.43
CA ARG A 46 -56.12 16.52 3.37
C ARG A 46 -55.99 17.77 2.51
N ARG A 47 -55.37 18.85 2.99
CA ARG A 47 -55.30 20.15 2.30
C ARG A 47 -53.99 20.91 2.57
N PRO A 48 -52.85 20.47 2.02
CA PRO A 48 -51.63 21.28 2.06
C PRO A 48 -51.71 22.35 0.97
N GLU A 49 -51.25 23.56 1.28
CA GLU A 49 -51.24 24.68 0.31
C GLU A 49 -50.27 24.42 -0.85
N ASP A 50 -49.14 23.75 -0.59
CA ASP A 50 -48.03 23.56 -1.55
C ASP A 50 -47.68 22.08 -1.85
N ARG A 51 -48.70 21.20 -1.98
CA ARG A 51 -48.45 19.77 -2.25
C ARG A 51 -47.85 19.54 -3.65
N ALA A 52 -46.61 19.04 -3.70
CA ALA A 52 -45.91 18.76 -4.95
C ALA A 52 -46.29 17.42 -5.61
N THR A 53 -46.58 16.38 -4.83
CA THR A 53 -46.92 15.04 -5.35
C THR A 53 -47.76 14.26 -4.33
N HIS A 54 -48.09 13.00 -4.62
CA HIS A 54 -48.83 12.12 -3.71
C HIS A 54 -48.03 10.87 -3.38
N ARG A 55 -48.24 10.30 -2.19
CA ARG A 55 -47.72 8.98 -1.81
C ARG A 55 -48.51 7.88 -2.53
N ASN A 56 -47.84 6.80 -2.93
CA ASN A 56 -48.42 5.69 -3.71
C ASN A 56 -48.01 4.32 -3.15
N GLY A 57 -48.23 4.14 -1.84
CA GLY A 57 -47.88 2.93 -1.12
C GLY A 57 -46.39 2.78 -0.83
N TYR A 58 -45.94 1.54 -0.63
CA TYR A 58 -44.58 1.21 -0.19
C TYR A 58 -43.95 0.13 -1.11
N ARG A 59 -42.62 0.05 -1.13
CA ARG A 59 -41.87 -1.12 -1.64
C ARG A 59 -41.08 -1.75 -0.49
N ALA A 60 -41.14 -3.08 -0.42
CA ALA A 60 -40.28 -3.84 0.46
C ALA A 60 -38.83 -3.81 -0.05
N ARG A 61 -37.87 -3.64 0.87
CA ARG A 61 -36.45 -3.81 0.62
C ARG A 61 -35.78 -4.37 1.87
N ARG A 62 -34.98 -5.41 1.71
CA ARG A 62 -34.11 -5.93 2.78
C ARG A 62 -32.86 -5.08 2.92
N TRP A 63 -32.47 -4.83 4.16
CA TRP A 63 -31.28 -4.07 4.53
C TRP A 63 -30.48 -4.84 5.60
N ASP A 64 -29.26 -5.21 5.27
CA ASP A 64 -28.38 -5.99 6.16
C ASP A 64 -27.60 -5.05 7.07
N THR A 65 -27.75 -5.21 8.38
CA THR A 65 -27.14 -4.36 9.41
C THR A 65 -26.42 -5.20 10.47
N ARG A 66 -25.59 -4.58 11.30
CA ARG A 66 -24.98 -5.23 12.48
C ARG A 66 -25.99 -5.83 13.46
N ALA A 67 -27.26 -5.40 13.43
CA ALA A 67 -28.35 -5.98 14.22
C ALA A 67 -29.12 -7.10 13.48
N GLY A 68 -28.66 -7.48 12.30
CA GLY A 68 -29.30 -8.48 11.42
C GLY A 68 -30.04 -7.85 10.23
N GLU A 69 -30.75 -8.68 9.47
CA GLU A 69 -31.56 -8.27 8.32
C GLU A 69 -32.81 -7.51 8.78
N VAL A 70 -33.00 -6.29 8.28
CA VAL A 70 -34.18 -5.45 8.51
C VAL A 70 -34.98 -5.33 7.22
N GLU A 71 -36.29 -5.63 7.30
CA GLU A 71 -37.20 -5.40 6.18
C GLU A 71 -37.76 -3.97 6.22
N LEU A 72 -37.32 -3.15 5.27
CA LEU A 72 -37.75 -1.77 5.07
C LEU A 72 -39.00 -1.71 4.19
N GLN A 73 -39.95 -0.86 4.58
CA GLN A 73 -41.06 -0.44 3.74
C GLN A 73 -40.77 0.97 3.25
N ILE A 74 -40.14 1.09 2.08
CA ILE A 74 -39.73 2.38 1.52
C ILE A 74 -40.96 3.03 0.84
N PRO A 75 -41.37 4.25 1.25
CA PRO A 75 -42.47 4.95 0.60
C PRO A 75 -42.25 5.14 -0.92
N LYS A 76 -43.35 5.12 -1.67
CA LYS A 76 -43.37 5.44 -3.10
C LYS A 76 -44.08 6.77 -3.33
N LEU A 77 -43.62 7.51 -4.31
CA LEU A 77 -44.30 8.70 -4.81
C LEU A 77 -45.06 8.36 -6.09
N ARG A 78 -46.17 9.07 -6.33
CA ARG A 78 -47.01 8.94 -7.54
C ARG A 78 -46.32 9.56 -8.75
N GLN A 79 -45.60 10.66 -8.54
CA GLN A 79 -44.72 11.30 -9.50
C GLN A 79 -43.37 11.56 -8.84
N GLY A 80 -42.28 11.35 -9.59
CA GLY A 80 -40.91 11.41 -9.09
C GLY A 80 -40.42 10.09 -8.48
N SER A 81 -39.20 10.10 -7.94
CA SER A 81 -38.60 8.95 -7.26
C SER A 81 -38.03 9.34 -5.91
N TYR A 82 -38.35 8.56 -4.89
CA TYR A 82 -37.73 8.68 -3.58
C TYR A 82 -36.76 7.52 -3.33
N PHE A 83 -35.60 7.84 -2.77
CA PHE A 83 -34.62 6.87 -2.30
C PHE A 83 -34.06 7.36 -0.96
N PRO A 84 -34.15 6.56 0.11
CA PRO A 84 -33.72 7.00 1.44
C PRO A 84 -32.24 7.39 1.47
N SER A 85 -31.94 8.50 2.14
CA SER A 85 -30.58 9.09 2.15
C SER A 85 -29.52 8.17 2.77
N PHE A 86 -29.90 7.38 3.76
CA PHE A 86 -29.03 6.45 4.48
C PHE A 86 -28.74 5.14 3.71
N LEU A 87 -29.41 4.91 2.57
CA LEU A 87 -29.17 3.74 1.73
C LEU A 87 -28.24 4.11 0.57
N ALA A 88 -27.49 3.13 0.07
CA ALA A 88 -26.78 3.23 -1.20
C ALA A 88 -27.55 2.49 -2.30
N PRO A 89 -27.67 3.04 -3.53
CA PRO A 89 -28.32 2.35 -4.65
C PRO A 89 -27.67 0.99 -4.92
N ARG A 90 -28.50 -0.04 -5.14
CA ARG A 90 -28.08 -1.42 -5.47
C ARG A 90 -27.20 -2.13 -4.41
N LYS A 91 -27.00 -1.56 -3.22
CA LYS A 91 -26.31 -2.22 -2.10
C LYS A 91 -27.31 -2.66 -1.03
N ARG A 92 -27.17 -3.87 -0.48
CA ARG A 92 -28.06 -4.38 0.58
C ARG A 92 -27.51 -4.17 1.98
N SER A 93 -26.19 -4.08 2.14
CA SER A 93 -25.54 -3.90 3.44
C SER A 93 -25.39 -2.45 3.85
N GLU A 94 -25.43 -2.19 5.16
CA GLU A 94 -24.99 -0.91 5.74
C GLU A 94 -23.49 -0.67 5.50
N GLN A 95 -23.09 0.60 5.51
CA GLN A 95 -21.70 0.99 5.23
C GLN A 95 -20.71 0.43 6.27
N ALA A 96 -21.11 0.30 7.54
CA ALA A 96 -20.27 -0.28 8.58
C ALA A 96 -19.92 -1.75 8.28
N LEU A 97 -20.87 -2.55 7.79
CA LEU A 97 -20.62 -3.94 7.41
C LEU A 97 -19.68 -4.04 6.20
N VAL A 98 -19.85 -3.14 5.22
CA VAL A 98 -18.95 -3.01 4.06
C VAL A 98 -17.52 -2.75 4.54
N SER A 99 -17.32 -1.80 5.46
CA SER A 99 -16.01 -1.48 6.02
C SER A 99 -15.38 -2.64 6.79
N VAL A 100 -16.16 -3.40 7.57
CA VAL A 100 -15.65 -4.59 8.29
C VAL A 100 -15.18 -5.66 7.31
N VAL A 101 -15.94 -5.92 6.25
CA VAL A 101 -15.57 -6.88 5.21
C VAL A 101 -14.30 -6.44 4.48
N GLN A 102 -14.17 -5.14 4.17
CA GLN A 102 -12.97 -4.56 3.58
C GLN A 102 -11.76 -4.70 4.52
N GLN A 103 -11.91 -4.37 5.80
CA GLN A 103 -10.83 -4.50 6.78
C GLN A 103 -10.40 -5.95 6.97
N ALA A 104 -11.37 -6.88 7.01
CA ALA A 104 -11.08 -8.31 7.09
C ALA A 104 -10.26 -8.77 5.87
N TYR A 105 -10.59 -8.29 4.67
CA TYR A 105 -9.83 -8.55 3.46
C TYR A 105 -8.40 -7.99 3.52
N VAL A 106 -8.23 -6.73 3.93
CA VAL A 106 -6.89 -6.11 4.11
C VAL A 106 -6.08 -6.87 5.15
N CYS A 107 -6.75 -7.34 6.20
CA CYS A 107 -6.17 -8.20 7.21
C CYS A 107 -5.87 -9.64 6.74
N GLY A 108 -6.05 -9.96 5.45
CA GLY A 108 -5.74 -11.27 4.88
C GLY A 108 -6.69 -12.37 5.33
N VAL A 109 -7.88 -12.02 5.83
CA VAL A 109 -8.91 -13.00 6.16
C VAL A 109 -9.48 -13.55 4.84
N SER A 110 -9.42 -14.87 4.66
CA SER A 110 -9.95 -15.49 3.43
C SER A 110 -11.45 -15.25 3.30
N THR A 111 -11.96 -15.18 2.07
CA THR A 111 -13.40 -14.93 1.80
C THR A 111 -14.31 -15.93 2.52
N ARG A 112 -13.84 -17.17 2.75
CA ARG A 112 -14.58 -18.19 3.51
C ARG A 112 -14.65 -17.87 5.00
N ARG A 113 -13.57 -17.34 5.59
CA ARG A 113 -13.57 -16.91 7.00
C ARG A 113 -14.38 -15.64 7.20
N VAL A 114 -14.40 -14.75 6.20
CA VAL A 114 -15.30 -13.58 6.19
C VAL A 114 -16.76 -14.02 6.19
N ASP A 115 -17.12 -15.01 5.37
CA ASP A 115 -18.47 -15.58 5.36
C ASP A 115 -18.89 -16.09 6.75
N GLN A 116 -18.04 -16.88 7.40
CA GLN A 116 -18.26 -17.36 8.78
C GLN A 116 -18.40 -16.23 9.82
N LEU A 117 -17.64 -15.13 9.66
CA LEU A 117 -17.72 -13.96 10.54
C LEU A 117 -19.02 -13.17 10.31
N VAL A 118 -19.56 -13.18 9.10
CA VAL A 118 -20.84 -12.53 8.79
C VAL A 118 -22.02 -13.42 9.22
N GLU A 119 -21.88 -14.74 9.12
CA GLU A 119 -22.85 -15.71 9.66
C GLU A 119 -23.03 -15.57 11.17
N SER A 120 -21.98 -15.27 11.93
CA SER A 120 -22.12 -15.04 13.38
C SER A 120 -22.91 -13.78 13.73
N LEU A 121 -23.09 -12.86 12.79
CA LEU A 121 -23.98 -11.69 12.90
C LEU A 121 -25.41 -12.00 12.44
N GLY A 122 -25.73 -13.26 12.11
CA GLY A 122 -27.04 -13.67 11.59
C GLY A 122 -27.28 -13.26 10.14
N LEU A 123 -26.23 -12.87 9.41
CA LEU A 123 -26.28 -12.45 8.02
C LEU A 123 -25.67 -13.53 7.12
N ARG A 124 -25.91 -13.44 5.81
CA ARG A 124 -25.27 -14.32 4.83
C ARG A 124 -24.62 -13.48 3.74
N ILE A 125 -23.36 -13.74 3.43
CA ILE A 125 -22.64 -13.02 2.38
C ILE A 125 -22.02 -14.00 1.38
N SER A 126 -22.37 -13.85 0.11
CA SER A 126 -21.75 -14.71 -0.91
C SER A 126 -20.29 -14.31 -1.17
N ARG A 127 -19.45 -15.26 -1.62
CA ARG A 127 -18.07 -14.97 -2.08
C ARG A 127 -18.04 -13.85 -3.14
N SER A 128 -19.00 -13.87 -4.06
CA SER A 128 -19.13 -12.84 -5.10
C SER A 128 -19.47 -11.46 -4.52
N GLU A 129 -20.19 -11.41 -3.40
CA GLU A 129 -20.51 -10.16 -2.71
C GLU A 129 -19.32 -9.60 -1.93
N VAL A 130 -18.54 -10.46 -1.26
CA VAL A 130 -17.24 -10.07 -0.67
C VAL A 130 -16.31 -9.49 -1.75
N SER A 131 -16.26 -10.12 -2.93
CA SER A 131 -15.47 -9.62 -4.06
C SER A 131 -15.95 -8.24 -4.55
N ARG A 132 -17.26 -8.01 -4.65
CA ARG A 132 -17.81 -6.69 -5.01
C ARG A 132 -17.52 -5.62 -3.97
N ILE A 133 -17.62 -5.95 -2.68
CA ILE A 133 -17.34 -5.02 -1.57
C ILE A 133 -15.86 -4.64 -1.55
N THR A 134 -14.96 -5.61 -1.73
CA THR A 134 -13.52 -5.35 -1.76
C THR A 134 -13.11 -4.55 -2.99
N ALA A 135 -13.77 -4.74 -4.14
CA ALA A 135 -13.54 -3.92 -5.33
C ALA A 135 -13.85 -2.43 -5.14
N LEU A 136 -14.63 -2.04 -4.11
CA LEU A 136 -14.82 -0.62 -3.77
C LEU A 136 -13.54 0.04 -3.25
N LEU A 137 -12.52 -0.74 -2.85
CA LEU A 137 -11.20 -0.23 -2.48
C LEU A 137 -10.38 0.21 -3.71
N ASP A 138 -10.76 -0.21 -4.92
CA ASP A 138 -10.00 0.09 -6.14
C ASP A 138 -9.87 1.61 -6.36
N GLU A 139 -10.91 2.39 -6.03
CA GLU A 139 -10.86 3.86 -6.17
C GLU A 139 -9.79 4.47 -5.28
N GLN A 140 -9.71 4.06 -4.02
CA GLN A 140 -8.68 4.51 -3.09
C GLN A 140 -7.29 4.06 -3.52
N VAL A 141 -7.18 2.83 -4.04
CA VAL A 141 -5.92 2.26 -4.53
C VAL A 141 -5.40 3.03 -5.75
N GLU A 142 -6.27 3.32 -6.72
CA GLU A 142 -5.89 4.10 -7.91
C GLU A 142 -5.55 5.55 -7.53
N ALA A 143 -6.29 6.16 -6.60
CA ALA A 143 -5.96 7.48 -6.08
C ALA A 143 -4.56 7.50 -5.42
N PHE A 144 -4.24 6.49 -4.61
CA PHE A 144 -2.94 6.38 -3.96
C PHE A 144 -1.80 6.13 -4.96
N ARG A 145 -2.00 5.22 -5.93
CA ARG A 145 -1.00 4.87 -6.96
C ARG A 145 -0.80 5.99 -7.98
N GLY A 146 -1.85 6.76 -8.28
CA GLY A 146 -1.85 7.84 -9.26
C GLY A 146 -1.52 9.22 -8.69
N ARG A 147 -1.37 9.37 -7.38
CA ARG A 147 -1.15 10.69 -6.76
C ARG A 147 0.13 11.38 -7.28
N PRO A 148 0.12 12.72 -7.42
CA PRO A 148 1.33 13.48 -7.73
C PRO A 148 2.34 13.35 -6.58
N LEU A 149 3.62 13.41 -6.95
CA LEU A 149 4.76 13.43 -6.04
C LEU A 149 5.28 14.87 -6.01
N GLU A 150 5.19 15.50 -4.84
CA GLU A 150 5.56 16.91 -4.64
C GLU A 150 6.90 16.99 -3.90
N GLY A 151 7.72 17.98 -4.27
CA GLY A 151 9.04 18.18 -3.67
C GLY A 151 10.14 17.27 -4.24
N ARG A 152 11.28 17.24 -3.54
CA ARG A 152 12.48 16.50 -3.98
C ARG A 152 12.70 15.25 -3.14
N TYR A 153 13.20 14.20 -3.78
CA TYR A 153 13.41 12.89 -3.19
C TYR A 153 14.87 12.43 -3.34
N PRO A 154 15.81 12.85 -2.47
CA PRO A 154 17.23 12.50 -2.59
C PRO A 154 17.52 10.98 -2.60
N TYR A 155 16.70 10.18 -1.91
CA TYR A 155 16.91 8.74 -1.79
C TYR A 155 15.70 7.95 -2.26
N LEU A 156 15.96 6.94 -3.11
CA LEU A 156 14.96 6.01 -3.61
C LEU A 156 15.34 4.59 -3.19
N PHE A 157 14.40 3.86 -2.61
CA PHE A 157 14.57 2.45 -2.27
C PHE A 157 13.55 1.64 -3.06
N VAL A 158 14.03 0.60 -3.73
CA VAL A 158 13.21 -0.26 -4.58
C VAL A 158 13.44 -1.72 -4.18
N ASP A 159 12.35 -2.45 -3.99
CA ASP A 159 12.40 -3.89 -3.69
C ASP A 159 11.22 -4.61 -4.36
N ALA A 160 11.37 -5.92 -4.55
CA ALA A 160 10.39 -6.76 -5.21
C ALA A 160 10.12 -8.02 -4.41
N LYS A 161 8.84 -8.39 -4.26
CA LYS A 161 8.41 -9.62 -3.62
C LYS A 161 7.65 -10.50 -4.61
N VAL A 162 8.08 -11.76 -4.74
CA VAL A 162 7.44 -12.74 -5.62
C VAL A 162 6.15 -13.26 -4.98
N GLU A 163 5.07 -13.24 -5.75
CA GLU A 163 3.73 -13.71 -5.38
C GLU A 163 3.13 -14.58 -6.49
N LYS A 164 2.15 -15.42 -6.13
CA LYS A 164 1.48 -16.34 -7.06
C LYS A 164 0.16 -15.75 -7.55
N VAL A 165 0.02 -15.60 -8.86
CA VAL A 165 -1.18 -15.04 -9.50
C VAL A 165 -1.67 -15.98 -10.60
N ARG A 166 -2.98 -16.06 -10.80
CA ARG A 166 -3.56 -16.74 -11.97
C ARG A 166 -3.56 -15.78 -13.16
N ALA A 167 -2.92 -16.19 -14.26
CA ALA A 167 -2.91 -15.46 -15.52
C ALA A 167 -2.94 -16.44 -16.69
N GLY A 168 -3.84 -16.20 -17.66
CA GLY A 168 -3.97 -17.06 -18.84
C GLY A 168 -4.28 -18.53 -18.51
N GLY A 169 -5.09 -18.78 -17.48
CA GLY A 169 -5.49 -20.14 -17.07
C GLY A 169 -4.45 -20.92 -16.26
N ARG A 170 -3.25 -20.37 -16.02
CA ARG A 170 -2.18 -20.99 -15.23
C ARG A 170 -1.77 -20.14 -14.03
N VAL A 171 -1.10 -20.75 -13.06
CA VAL A 171 -0.48 -20.03 -11.93
C VAL A 171 0.91 -19.58 -12.37
N VAL A 172 1.13 -18.27 -12.33
CA VAL A 172 2.41 -17.62 -12.65
C VAL A 172 2.98 -16.96 -11.41
N ARG A 173 4.32 -16.84 -11.37
CA ARG A 173 5.01 -16.04 -10.37
C ARG A 173 5.14 -14.62 -10.92
N LYS A 174 4.61 -13.64 -10.19
CA LYS A 174 4.75 -12.22 -10.49
C LYS A 174 5.39 -11.51 -9.32
N CYS A 175 5.98 -10.35 -9.59
CA CYS A 175 6.62 -9.56 -8.56
C CYS A 175 5.74 -8.36 -8.21
N VAL A 176 5.45 -8.22 -6.92
CA VAL A 176 4.97 -6.97 -6.33
C VAL A 176 6.19 -6.11 -6.11
N VAL A 177 6.28 -5.02 -6.86
CA VAL A 177 7.35 -4.03 -6.73
C VAL A 177 6.87 -2.89 -5.86
N VAL A 178 7.74 -2.48 -4.93
CA VAL A 178 7.48 -1.39 -4.00
C VAL A 178 8.64 -0.41 -4.07
N ALA A 179 8.30 0.86 -4.31
CA ALA A 179 9.22 1.98 -4.19
C ALA A 179 8.83 2.85 -2.99
N HIS A 180 9.78 3.08 -2.10
CA HIS A 180 9.66 4.15 -1.11
C HIS A 180 10.81 5.12 -1.27
N ALA A 181 10.55 6.39 -0.97
CA ALA A 181 11.54 7.44 -1.11
C ALA A 181 11.60 8.29 0.16
N VAL A 182 12.72 8.98 0.33
CA VAL A 182 12.90 9.99 1.39
C VAL A 182 12.69 11.35 0.77
N HIS A 183 11.67 12.06 1.22
CA HIS A 183 11.34 13.43 0.83
C HIS A 183 12.36 14.42 1.44
N GLU A 184 12.50 15.62 0.86
CA GLU A 184 13.38 16.69 1.34
C GLU A 184 13.13 17.13 2.79
N THR A 185 11.93 16.88 3.31
CA THR A 185 11.60 17.10 4.74
C THR A 185 12.18 16.03 5.67
N GLY A 186 12.81 14.99 5.14
CA GLY A 186 13.34 13.84 5.88
C GLY A 186 12.30 12.78 6.22
N ARG A 187 11.06 12.96 5.79
CA ARG A 187 10.02 11.92 5.91
C ARG A 187 10.19 10.89 4.79
N ARG A 188 9.83 9.64 5.09
CA ARG A 188 9.78 8.59 4.08
C ARG A 188 8.34 8.30 3.72
N GLU A 189 8.12 7.91 2.49
CA GLU A 189 6.79 7.57 1.97
C GLU A 189 6.88 6.51 0.88
N ILE A 190 5.84 5.68 0.77
CA ILE A 190 5.71 4.70 -0.31
C ILE A 190 5.18 5.44 -1.53
N ILE A 191 6.04 5.67 -2.51
CA ILE A 191 5.72 6.50 -3.69
C ILE A 191 5.18 5.68 -4.86
N GLY A 192 5.37 4.36 -4.88
CA GLY A 192 4.91 3.53 -5.98
C GLY A 192 4.76 2.06 -5.60
N LEU A 193 3.74 1.44 -6.18
CA LEU A 193 3.51 0.01 -6.09
C LEU A 193 2.92 -0.49 -7.40
N ASP A 194 3.48 -1.58 -7.91
CA ASP A 194 2.96 -2.22 -9.11
C ASP A 194 3.22 -3.73 -9.14
N VAL A 195 2.51 -4.44 -10.03
CA VAL A 195 2.64 -5.88 -10.21
C VAL A 195 3.03 -6.18 -11.65
N GLY A 196 4.12 -6.92 -11.82
CA GLY A 196 4.55 -7.35 -13.15
C GLY A 196 5.64 -8.41 -13.12
N GLU A 197 6.20 -8.65 -14.30
CA GLU A 197 7.31 -9.57 -14.50
C GLU A 197 8.63 -8.80 -14.24
N ALA A 198 9.07 -8.77 -12.99
CA ALA A 198 10.25 -7.99 -12.59
C ALA A 198 11.56 -8.48 -13.20
N GLU A 199 11.60 -9.65 -13.84
CA GLU A 199 12.81 -10.14 -14.52
C GLU A 199 13.17 -9.29 -15.76
N THR A 200 12.25 -8.45 -16.25
CA THR A 200 12.46 -7.66 -17.46
C THR A 200 12.87 -6.22 -17.15
N GLU A 201 13.89 -5.73 -17.86
CA GLU A 201 14.29 -4.31 -17.82
C GLU A 201 13.15 -3.38 -18.27
N ALA A 202 12.31 -3.83 -19.21
CA ALA A 202 11.18 -3.07 -19.73
C ALA A 202 10.18 -2.71 -18.63
N PHE A 203 9.82 -3.67 -17.77
CA PHE A 203 8.94 -3.44 -16.64
C PHE A 203 9.52 -2.41 -15.66
N TRP A 204 10.79 -2.56 -15.28
CA TRP A 204 11.44 -1.60 -14.39
C TRP A 204 11.49 -0.18 -14.97
N ARG A 205 11.77 -0.07 -16.27
CA ARG A 205 11.79 1.20 -16.97
C ARG A 205 10.41 1.86 -16.98
N GLU A 206 9.35 1.11 -17.26
CA GLU A 206 7.97 1.60 -17.22
C GLU A 206 7.59 2.05 -15.81
N PHE A 207 7.87 1.23 -14.80
CA PHE A 207 7.62 1.54 -13.41
C PHE A 207 8.33 2.84 -12.98
N LEU A 208 9.64 2.98 -13.23
CA LEU A 208 10.39 4.18 -12.87
C LEU A 208 9.91 5.42 -13.66
N ARG A 209 9.59 5.27 -14.94
CA ARG A 209 9.00 6.36 -15.74
C ARG A 209 7.65 6.81 -15.19
N SER A 210 6.84 5.89 -14.66
CA SER A 210 5.58 6.24 -14.00
C SER A 210 5.80 7.10 -12.73
N LEU A 211 6.91 6.88 -12.01
CA LEU A 211 7.26 7.71 -10.85
C LEU A 211 7.67 9.11 -11.30
N VAL A 212 8.51 9.20 -12.33
CA VAL A 212 8.97 10.47 -12.91
C VAL A 212 7.80 11.27 -13.47
N ALA A 213 6.90 10.62 -14.22
CA ALA A 213 5.70 11.26 -14.77
C ALA A 213 4.77 11.82 -13.68
N ARG A 214 4.78 11.24 -12.47
CA ARG A 214 4.03 11.75 -11.32
C ARG A 214 4.75 12.86 -10.55
N GLY A 215 6.02 13.16 -10.86
CA GLY A 215 6.78 14.24 -10.22
C GLY A 215 8.02 13.79 -9.44
N LEU A 216 8.46 12.53 -9.55
CA LEU A 216 9.69 12.09 -8.88
C LEU A 216 10.90 12.84 -9.44
N VAL A 217 11.45 13.75 -8.63
CA VAL A 217 12.64 14.53 -8.97
C VAL A 217 13.64 14.54 -7.83
N GLY A 218 14.91 14.81 -8.15
CA GLY A 218 15.93 15.04 -7.13
C GLY A 218 16.64 13.79 -6.61
N VAL A 219 16.40 12.59 -7.17
CA VAL A 219 17.06 11.34 -6.75
C VAL A 219 18.58 11.44 -6.93
N GLN A 220 19.31 11.12 -5.87
CA GLN A 220 20.78 11.14 -5.80
C GLN A 220 21.37 9.76 -5.51
N LEU A 221 20.63 8.88 -4.82
CA LEU A 221 21.00 7.48 -4.65
C LEU A 221 19.77 6.59 -4.76
N ALA A 222 19.88 5.54 -5.56
CA ALA A 222 18.92 4.45 -5.60
C ALA A 222 19.48 3.21 -4.87
N ILE A 223 18.68 2.59 -4.01
CA ILE A 223 19.05 1.43 -3.21
C ILE A 223 18.14 0.26 -3.56
N SER A 224 18.70 -0.88 -3.93
CA SER A 224 17.92 -2.10 -4.19
C SER A 224 18.74 -3.38 -3.95
N ASP A 225 18.09 -4.55 -4.05
CA ASP A 225 18.82 -5.78 -4.31
C ASP A 225 19.41 -5.79 -5.74
N ALA A 226 20.38 -6.67 -6.00
CA ALA A 226 21.00 -6.85 -7.31
C ALA A 226 20.02 -7.51 -8.29
N HIS A 227 19.35 -6.66 -9.06
CA HIS A 227 18.57 -7.06 -10.21
C HIS A 227 19.12 -6.37 -11.46
N PRO A 228 19.72 -7.11 -12.42
CA PRO A 228 20.37 -6.50 -13.60
C PRO A 228 19.45 -5.54 -14.37
N GLY A 229 18.20 -5.93 -14.60
CA GLY A 229 17.21 -5.08 -15.27
C GLY A 229 16.83 -3.82 -14.49
N LEU A 230 16.92 -3.84 -13.15
CA LEU A 230 16.65 -2.66 -12.33
C LEU A 230 17.84 -1.70 -12.35
N LYS A 231 19.08 -2.22 -12.22
CA LYS A 231 20.29 -1.39 -12.30
C LYS A 231 20.36 -0.64 -13.63
N ALA A 232 20.11 -1.33 -14.75
CA ALA A 232 20.07 -0.73 -16.07
C ALA A 232 18.95 0.33 -16.20
N ALA A 233 17.74 0.02 -15.71
CA ALA A 233 16.62 0.96 -15.75
C ALA A 233 16.86 2.20 -14.89
N LEU A 234 17.46 2.07 -13.70
CA LEU A 234 17.83 3.19 -12.84
C LEU A 234 18.86 4.10 -13.51
N ALA A 235 19.90 3.52 -14.10
CA ALA A 235 20.92 4.28 -14.83
C ALA A 235 20.31 5.07 -16.00
N GLN A 236 19.37 4.47 -16.75
CA GLN A 236 18.76 5.13 -17.89
C GLN A 236 17.69 6.17 -17.53
N VAL A 237 16.87 5.91 -16.51
CA VAL A 237 15.72 6.77 -16.17
C VAL A 237 16.10 7.88 -15.20
N LEU A 238 16.95 7.59 -14.21
CA LEU A 238 17.29 8.53 -13.14
C LEU A 238 18.72 9.04 -13.20
N GLY A 239 19.64 8.31 -13.86
CA GLY A 239 21.04 8.71 -14.00
C GLY A 239 21.79 8.87 -12.67
N CYS A 240 21.28 8.28 -11.58
CA CYS A 240 21.88 8.39 -10.26
C CYS A 240 22.77 7.19 -9.93
N PRO A 241 23.76 7.36 -9.03
CA PRO A 241 24.45 6.24 -8.39
C PRO A 241 23.50 5.18 -7.84
N TRP A 242 23.97 3.93 -7.84
CA TRP A 242 23.24 2.78 -7.32
C TRP A 242 23.98 2.15 -6.15
N GLN A 243 23.24 1.83 -5.09
CA GLN A 243 23.71 1.09 -3.94
C GLN A 243 23.05 -0.29 -3.91
N ARG A 244 23.86 -1.34 -4.00
CA ARG A 244 23.43 -2.72 -3.74
C ARG A 244 23.22 -2.93 -2.25
N CYS A 245 22.10 -3.51 -1.86
CA CYS A 245 21.80 -3.83 -0.47
C CYS A 245 22.86 -4.77 0.13
N THR A 246 23.58 -4.30 1.16
CA THR A 246 24.67 -5.05 1.82
C THR A 246 24.21 -6.33 2.51
N VAL A 247 22.94 -6.37 2.96
CA VAL A 247 22.34 -7.56 3.58
C VAL A 247 22.11 -8.65 2.53
N HIS A 248 21.56 -8.28 1.37
CA HIS A 248 21.35 -9.22 0.26
C HIS A 248 22.68 -9.65 -0.35
N PHE A 249 23.63 -8.73 -0.48
CA PHE A 249 24.99 -9.05 -0.91
C PHE A 249 25.66 -10.08 0.02
N LEU A 250 25.61 -9.89 1.34
CA LEU A 250 26.17 -10.86 2.28
C LEU A 250 25.46 -12.23 2.15
N ARG A 251 24.13 -12.24 1.97
CA ARG A 251 23.37 -13.48 1.76
C ARG A 251 23.80 -14.20 0.48
N ASP A 252 24.06 -13.47 -0.59
CA ASP A 252 24.57 -13.97 -1.87
C ASP A 252 25.97 -14.62 -1.68
N CYS A 253 26.90 -13.92 -1.01
CA CYS A 253 28.21 -14.47 -0.67
C CYS A 253 28.12 -15.76 0.16
N LEU A 254 27.24 -15.80 1.18
CA LEU A 254 27.02 -17.00 2.01
C LEU A 254 26.44 -18.17 1.21
N GLY A 255 25.68 -17.91 0.16
CA GLY A 255 25.15 -18.91 -0.77
C GLY A 255 26.23 -19.63 -1.59
N HIS A 256 27.44 -19.07 -1.66
CA HIS A 256 28.60 -19.66 -2.33
C HIS A 256 29.61 -20.31 -1.38
N ALA A 257 29.29 -20.40 -0.09
CA ALA A 257 30.16 -20.99 0.92
C ALA A 257 29.45 -22.07 1.73
N ARG A 258 30.24 -22.98 2.30
CA ARG A 258 29.73 -24.01 3.21
C ARG A 258 29.35 -23.38 4.56
N LYS A 259 28.43 -24.03 5.29
CA LYS A 259 27.88 -23.49 6.56
C LYS A 259 28.94 -23.22 7.62
N ASP A 260 29.98 -24.04 7.69
CA ASP A 260 31.13 -23.88 8.59
C ASP A 260 32.00 -22.65 8.24
N GLN A 261 31.98 -22.20 6.98
CA GLN A 261 32.70 -21.01 6.51
C GLN A 261 31.90 -19.71 6.68
N HIS A 262 30.61 -19.78 7.06
CA HIS A 262 29.74 -18.61 7.19
C HIS A 262 30.24 -17.63 8.25
N GLY A 263 30.81 -18.13 9.35
CA GLY A 263 31.39 -17.30 10.41
C GLY A 263 32.58 -16.48 9.91
N LEU A 264 33.50 -17.10 9.16
CA LEU A 264 34.65 -16.43 8.54
C LEU A 264 34.20 -15.33 7.58
N LEU A 265 33.28 -15.64 6.66
CA LEU A 265 32.77 -14.66 5.70
C LEU A 265 32.11 -13.46 6.37
N ALA A 266 31.26 -13.71 7.38
CA ALA A 266 30.62 -12.63 8.11
C ALA A 266 31.63 -11.75 8.85
N ALA A 267 32.70 -12.34 9.40
CA ALA A 267 33.76 -11.62 10.10
C ALA A 267 34.60 -10.74 9.15
N LEU A 268 34.82 -11.17 7.90
CA LEU A 268 35.56 -10.40 6.89
C LEU A 268 34.72 -9.31 6.23
N ILE A 269 33.46 -9.60 5.91
CA ILE A 269 32.62 -8.70 5.10
C ILE A 269 31.95 -7.62 5.96
N ARG A 270 31.46 -7.94 7.17
CA ARG A 270 30.72 -6.96 8.00
C ARG A 270 31.55 -5.72 8.38
N PRO A 271 32.85 -5.81 8.72
CA PRO A 271 33.66 -4.64 9.04
C PRO A 271 33.80 -3.65 7.89
N ILE A 272 33.70 -4.09 6.62
CA ILE A 272 33.73 -3.21 5.45
C ILE A 272 32.62 -2.16 5.56
N PHE A 273 31.40 -2.59 5.90
CA PHE A 273 30.23 -1.71 6.00
C PHE A 273 30.15 -0.91 7.32
N GLY A 274 31.07 -1.19 8.24
CA GLY A 274 31.21 -0.50 9.53
C GLY A 274 32.45 0.40 9.59
N ALA A 275 33.15 0.59 8.48
CA ALA A 275 34.29 1.50 8.40
C ALA A 275 33.86 2.96 8.61
N GLY A 276 34.76 3.78 9.15
CA GLY A 276 34.56 5.21 9.43
C GLY A 276 34.69 6.09 8.20
N SER A 277 35.22 5.58 7.08
CA SER A 277 35.29 6.28 5.80
C SER A 277 35.20 5.30 4.61
N GLY A 278 34.90 5.83 3.43
CA GLY A 278 34.93 5.04 2.19
C GLY A 278 36.33 4.53 1.83
N GLU A 279 37.39 5.27 2.17
CA GLU A 279 38.78 4.83 1.97
C GLU A 279 39.13 3.63 2.85
N GLU A 280 38.76 3.69 4.14
CA GLU A 280 38.93 2.58 5.07
C GLU A 280 38.10 1.36 4.64
N ALA A 281 36.88 1.57 4.12
CA ALA A 281 36.06 0.50 3.59
C ALA A 281 36.72 -0.21 2.40
N ARG A 282 37.29 0.54 1.45
CA ARG A 282 38.03 -0.03 0.30
C ARG A 282 39.27 -0.80 0.74
N ALA A 283 40.02 -0.28 1.70
CA ALA A 283 41.18 -0.97 2.26
C ALA A 283 40.77 -2.33 2.88
N ARG A 284 39.71 -2.34 3.70
CA ARG A 284 39.15 -3.57 4.29
C ARG A 284 38.62 -4.54 3.24
N LEU A 285 38.02 -4.03 2.15
CA LEU A 285 37.53 -4.85 1.06
C LEU A 285 38.69 -5.54 0.35
N SER A 286 39.75 -4.80 0.01
CA SER A 286 40.96 -5.36 -0.63
C SER A 286 41.63 -6.42 0.24
N GLU A 287 41.69 -6.19 1.57
CA GLU A 287 42.18 -7.19 2.52
C GLU A 287 41.29 -8.45 2.53
N ALA A 288 39.96 -8.28 2.57
CA ALA A 288 39.02 -9.39 2.55
C ALA A 288 39.11 -10.20 1.24
N VAL A 289 39.25 -9.53 0.08
CA VAL A 289 39.48 -10.18 -1.22
C VAL A 289 40.74 -11.04 -1.15
N SER A 290 41.87 -10.47 -0.71
CA SER A 290 43.15 -11.18 -0.60
C SER A 290 43.07 -12.44 0.28
N GLN A 291 42.34 -12.37 1.41
CA GLN A 291 42.14 -13.51 2.30
C GLN A 291 41.22 -14.58 1.70
N LEU A 292 40.29 -14.19 0.81
CA LEU A 292 39.29 -15.06 0.22
C LEU A 292 39.69 -15.67 -1.13
N GLU A 293 40.69 -15.11 -1.81
CA GLU A 293 41.15 -15.57 -3.13
C GLU A 293 41.38 -17.08 -3.21
N ARG A 294 42.07 -17.65 -2.22
CA ARG A 294 42.35 -19.10 -2.17
C ARG A 294 41.19 -19.93 -1.63
N PRO A 295 40.62 -19.64 -0.45
CA PRO A 295 39.60 -20.52 0.13
C PRO A 295 38.24 -20.39 -0.57
N LEU A 296 37.90 -19.23 -1.12
CA LEU A 296 36.59 -18.90 -1.70
C LEU A 296 36.73 -17.94 -2.91
N PRO A 297 37.39 -18.35 -4.02
CA PRO A 297 37.69 -17.49 -5.16
C PRO A 297 36.45 -16.82 -5.77
N LYS A 298 35.32 -17.52 -5.77
CA LYS A 298 34.05 -16.96 -6.25
C LYS A 298 33.56 -15.78 -5.40
N VAL A 299 33.73 -15.84 -4.08
CA VAL A 299 33.32 -14.75 -3.18
C VAL A 299 34.28 -13.57 -3.30
N ALA A 300 35.58 -13.82 -3.46
CA ALA A 300 36.57 -12.79 -3.73
C ALA A 300 36.23 -12.01 -5.01
N ALA A 301 35.94 -12.70 -6.12
CA ALA A 301 35.53 -12.07 -7.37
C ALA A 301 34.21 -11.27 -7.23
N LEU A 302 33.24 -11.77 -6.46
CA LEU A 302 32.00 -11.04 -6.20
C LEU A 302 32.22 -9.76 -5.38
N LEU A 303 33.14 -9.77 -4.42
CA LEU A 303 33.49 -8.58 -3.63
C LEU A 303 34.16 -7.52 -4.50
N GLU A 304 35.13 -7.92 -5.31
CA GLU A 304 35.86 -7.03 -6.20
C GLU A 304 34.92 -6.37 -7.23
N GLN A 305 34.09 -7.17 -7.90
CA GLN A 305 33.13 -6.66 -8.90
C GLN A 305 32.06 -5.74 -8.30
N ALA A 306 31.70 -5.95 -7.03
CA ALA A 306 30.64 -5.21 -6.38
C ALA A 306 31.14 -3.99 -5.58
N GLU A 307 32.45 -3.69 -5.56
CA GLU A 307 33.06 -2.65 -4.71
C GLU A 307 32.30 -1.32 -4.84
N GLU A 308 32.15 -0.78 -6.04
CA GLU A 308 31.46 0.49 -6.27
C GLU A 308 30.00 0.43 -5.81
N ASP A 309 29.33 -0.68 -6.09
CA ASP A 309 27.90 -0.87 -5.83
C ASP A 309 27.60 -1.04 -4.33
N ILE A 310 28.49 -1.68 -3.56
CA ILE A 310 28.27 -1.91 -2.12
C ILE A 310 28.82 -0.79 -1.25
N LEU A 311 29.67 0.09 -1.79
CA LEU A 311 30.27 1.22 -1.08
C LEU A 311 29.71 2.59 -1.50
N ALA A 312 28.82 2.67 -2.49
CA ALA A 312 28.24 3.94 -2.98
C ALA A 312 27.67 4.83 -1.86
N PHE A 313 27.10 4.24 -0.81
CA PHE A 313 26.54 4.96 0.34
C PHE A 313 27.58 5.82 1.09
N TYR A 314 28.87 5.50 1.02
CA TYR A 314 29.93 6.28 1.66
C TYR A 314 30.12 7.67 1.04
N GLY A 315 29.59 7.91 -0.17
CA GLY A 315 29.56 9.24 -0.80
C GLY A 315 28.53 10.21 -0.19
N PHE A 316 27.73 9.76 0.78
CA PHE A 316 26.66 10.53 1.41
C PHE A 316 26.98 10.83 2.88
N PRO A 317 26.23 11.72 3.56
CA PRO A 317 26.45 12.04 4.97
C PRO A 317 26.49 10.80 5.88
N ALA A 318 27.46 10.76 6.80
CA ALA A 318 27.70 9.60 7.66
C ALA A 318 26.49 9.20 8.53
N GLU A 319 25.65 10.17 8.92
CA GLU A 319 24.40 9.92 9.63
C GLU A 319 23.43 9.02 8.84
N HIS A 320 23.53 9.01 7.51
CA HIS A 320 22.63 8.26 6.63
C HIS A 320 23.11 6.83 6.35
N TRP A 321 24.41 6.54 6.50
CA TRP A 321 25.02 5.27 6.07
C TRP A 321 24.29 4.02 6.58
N ARG A 322 23.91 4.02 7.87
CA ARG A 322 23.17 2.89 8.48
C ARG A 322 21.85 2.60 7.76
N LYS A 323 21.20 3.63 7.21
CA LYS A 323 19.93 3.52 6.48
C LYS A 323 20.14 3.22 5.00
N LEU A 324 21.14 3.84 4.37
CA LEU A 324 21.40 3.73 2.93
C LEU A 324 22.00 2.37 2.53
N ARG A 325 22.80 1.74 3.40
CA ARG A 325 23.47 0.47 3.05
C ARG A 325 22.53 -0.73 2.88
N SER A 326 21.23 -0.62 3.18
CA SER A 326 20.30 -1.75 3.11
C SER A 326 18.86 -1.34 2.80
N THR A 327 18.09 -2.26 2.22
CA THR A 327 16.63 -2.15 2.01
C THR A 327 15.80 -2.59 3.23
N ASN A 328 16.38 -2.66 4.44
CA ASN A 328 15.71 -3.17 5.65
C ASN A 328 14.33 -2.52 5.96
N PRO A 329 14.09 -1.21 5.72
CA PRO A 329 12.73 -0.66 5.84
C PRO A 329 11.70 -1.36 4.94
N LEU A 330 12.07 -1.69 3.70
CA LEU A 330 11.21 -2.47 2.79
C LEU A 330 11.07 -3.91 3.24
N GLU A 331 12.10 -4.51 3.84
CA GLU A 331 12.00 -5.89 4.34
C GLU A 331 10.92 -6.04 5.43
N ARG A 332 10.71 -5.03 6.29
CA ARG A 332 9.58 -5.04 7.23
C ARG A 332 8.23 -5.00 6.50
N PHE A 333 8.10 -4.12 5.50
CA PHE A 333 6.87 -4.00 4.72
C PHE A 333 6.59 -5.26 3.88
N ASN A 334 7.61 -5.80 3.22
CA ASN A 334 7.55 -7.05 2.46
C ASN A 334 7.19 -8.26 3.34
N ARG A 335 7.61 -8.29 4.60
CA ARG A 335 7.13 -9.29 5.57
C ARG A 335 5.66 -9.10 5.90
N GLU A 336 5.17 -7.88 6.03
CA GLU A 336 3.75 -7.62 6.26
C GLU A 336 2.90 -8.01 5.06
N ILE A 337 3.35 -7.69 3.83
CA ILE A 337 2.76 -8.22 2.59
C ILE A 337 2.70 -9.75 2.68
N GLY A 338 3.83 -10.41 2.99
CA GLY A 338 3.92 -11.87 3.09
C GLY A 338 2.90 -12.47 4.06
N ARG A 339 2.76 -11.90 5.26
CA ARG A 339 1.79 -12.36 6.27
C ARG A 339 0.35 -12.38 5.73
N ARG A 340 -0.01 -11.46 4.84
CA ARG A 340 -1.37 -11.36 4.27
C ARG A 340 -1.49 -12.21 3.01
N THR A 341 -0.49 -12.17 2.12
CA THR A 341 -0.50 -12.91 0.85
C THR A 341 -0.37 -14.42 1.06
N ASP A 342 0.38 -14.87 2.07
CA ASP A 342 0.54 -16.29 2.40
C ASP A 342 -0.80 -16.95 2.79
N VAL A 343 -1.72 -16.20 3.40
CA VAL A 343 -3.06 -16.70 3.75
C VAL A 343 -3.96 -16.80 2.51
N VAL A 344 -3.81 -15.90 1.55
CA VAL A 344 -4.52 -15.94 0.26
C VAL A 344 -4.00 -17.08 -0.62
N GLY A 345 -2.68 -17.31 -0.60
CA GLY A 345 -1.99 -18.38 -1.32
C GLY A 345 -1.84 -18.13 -2.82
N ILE A 346 -2.95 -18.00 -3.56
CA ILE A 346 -2.95 -17.75 -5.01
C ILE A 346 -3.99 -16.67 -5.33
N PHE A 347 -3.54 -15.57 -5.92
CA PHE A 347 -4.41 -14.48 -6.35
C PHE A 347 -5.15 -14.83 -7.66
N PRO A 348 -6.42 -14.40 -7.82
CA PRO A 348 -7.19 -14.68 -9.03
C PRO A 348 -6.73 -13.87 -10.24
N ASP A 349 -6.16 -12.68 -10.02
CA ASP A 349 -5.70 -11.74 -11.03
C ASP A 349 -4.76 -10.69 -10.39
N ASP A 350 -4.09 -9.91 -11.23
CA ASP A 350 -3.16 -8.86 -10.79
C ASP A 350 -3.88 -7.76 -9.99
N ARG A 351 -5.11 -7.40 -10.38
CA ARG A 351 -5.88 -6.33 -9.72
C ARG A 351 -6.14 -6.65 -8.26
N SER A 352 -6.45 -7.90 -7.96
CA SER A 352 -6.68 -8.37 -6.59
C SER A 352 -5.39 -8.36 -5.76
N LEU A 353 -4.24 -8.64 -6.37
CA LEU A 353 -2.94 -8.52 -5.70
C LEU A 353 -2.57 -7.06 -5.46
N ILE A 354 -2.72 -6.20 -6.49
CA ILE A 354 -2.51 -4.75 -6.39
C ILE A 354 -3.39 -4.15 -5.31
N ARG A 355 -4.68 -4.53 -5.26
CA ARG A 355 -5.63 -4.05 -4.25
C ARG A 355 -5.13 -4.32 -2.83
N LEU A 356 -4.84 -5.58 -2.51
CA LEU A 356 -4.40 -5.95 -1.15
C LEU A 356 -3.10 -5.23 -0.78
N THR A 357 -2.11 -5.29 -1.66
CA THR A 357 -0.77 -4.76 -1.38
C THR A 357 -0.76 -3.23 -1.33
N SER A 358 -1.57 -2.56 -2.14
CA SER A 358 -1.73 -1.10 -2.09
C SER A 358 -2.46 -0.63 -0.84
N MET A 359 -3.48 -1.36 -0.37
CA MET A 359 -4.12 -1.03 0.91
C MET A 359 -3.16 -1.16 2.09
N LEU A 360 -2.32 -2.20 2.11
CA LEU A 360 -1.25 -2.30 3.11
C LEU A 360 -0.24 -1.15 2.96
N ALA A 361 0.06 -0.72 1.73
CA ALA A 361 0.94 0.41 1.48
C ALA A 361 0.34 1.73 2.00
N ILE A 362 -0.97 1.93 1.84
CA ILE A 362 -1.68 3.10 2.37
C ILE A 362 -1.57 3.13 3.90
N GLU A 363 -1.92 2.04 4.59
CA GLU A 363 -1.83 1.95 6.05
C GLU A 363 -0.38 2.19 6.54
N ALA A 364 0.60 1.55 5.90
CA ALA A 364 2.01 1.72 6.26
C ALA A 364 2.51 3.15 6.00
N ASN A 365 2.05 3.78 4.92
CA ASN A 365 2.42 5.15 4.57
C ASN A 365 1.85 6.15 5.58
N ASP A 366 0.60 5.99 5.99
CA ASP A 366 -0.05 6.84 7.00
C ASP A 366 0.69 6.75 8.34
N GLU A 367 1.06 5.53 8.77
CA GLU A 367 1.88 5.34 9.97
C GLU A 367 3.24 6.07 9.87
N TRP A 368 3.88 6.04 8.70
CA TRP A 368 5.18 6.70 8.49
C TRP A 368 5.05 8.22 8.47
N LEU A 369 3.97 8.75 7.93
CA LEU A 369 3.70 10.18 7.90
C LEU A 369 3.41 10.74 9.29
N VAL A 370 2.77 9.97 10.18
CA VAL A 370 2.51 10.41 11.57
C VAL A 370 3.75 10.24 12.46
N GLY A 371 4.66 9.35 12.09
CA GLY A 371 5.89 9.05 12.83
C GLY A 371 6.93 10.18 12.84
N ARG A 372 8.03 9.94 13.57
CA ARG A 372 9.23 10.80 13.53
C ARG A 372 9.85 10.76 12.14
N ALA A 373 10.46 11.88 11.74
CA ALA A 373 11.18 11.96 10.47
C ALA A 373 12.20 10.82 10.34
N TYR A 374 12.24 10.21 9.15
CA TYR A 374 13.11 9.08 8.89
C TYR A 374 14.58 9.50 8.86
N MET A 375 14.87 10.71 8.39
CA MET A 375 16.16 11.39 8.46
C MET A 375 15.93 12.82 8.95
N SER A 376 16.94 13.44 9.56
CA SER A 376 16.78 14.82 10.00
C SER A 376 16.75 15.75 8.78
N ARG A 377 15.99 16.84 8.86
CA ARG A 377 15.98 17.84 7.78
C ARG A 377 17.36 18.47 7.58
N GLN A 378 18.03 18.77 8.69
CA GLN A 378 19.38 19.35 8.71
C GLN A 378 20.41 18.47 7.99
N SER A 379 20.29 17.14 8.10
CA SER A 379 21.21 16.23 7.42
C SER A 379 20.91 16.05 5.94
N ILE A 380 19.71 16.43 5.47
CA ILE A 380 19.31 16.40 4.05
C ILE A 380 19.64 17.71 3.33
N GLU A 381 19.54 18.85 4.00
CA GLU A 381 19.72 20.18 3.39
C GLU A 381 21.00 20.31 2.53
N PRO A 382 22.19 19.83 2.97
CA PRO A 382 23.40 19.90 2.16
C PRO A 382 23.31 19.13 0.83
N LEU A 383 22.50 18.06 0.78
CA LEU A 383 22.28 17.29 -0.44
C LEU A 383 21.48 18.09 -1.48
N LEU A 384 20.52 18.89 -1.01
CA LEU A 384 19.67 19.70 -1.87
C LEU A 384 20.45 20.85 -2.50
N GLU A 385 21.42 21.40 -1.77
CA GLU A 385 22.31 22.49 -2.18
C GLU A 385 23.39 22.03 -3.18
N GLN A 386 24.01 20.87 -2.96
CA GLN A 386 25.05 20.32 -3.84
C GLN A 386 24.59 20.14 -5.29
N ARG A 387 23.29 19.87 -5.52
CA ARG A 387 22.73 19.73 -6.87
C ARG A 387 22.48 21.07 -7.55
N LEU A 388 22.08 22.10 -6.80
CA LEU A 388 21.90 23.45 -7.35
C LEU A 388 23.20 23.96 -7.96
N HIS A 389 24.33 23.75 -7.29
CA HIS A 389 25.65 24.19 -7.78
C HIS A 389 26.13 23.40 -9.01
N ARG A 390 25.80 22.11 -9.11
CA ARG A 390 26.18 21.27 -10.25
C ARG A 390 25.37 21.63 -11.51
N THR A 391 24.08 21.92 -11.38
CA THR A 391 23.23 22.39 -12.49
C THR A 391 23.64 23.78 -12.97
N THR A 392 23.96 24.72 -12.07
CA THR A 392 24.44 26.05 -12.47
C THR A 392 25.83 26.02 -13.12
N HIS A 393 26.71 25.11 -12.74
CA HIS A 393 28.04 24.99 -13.37
C HIS A 393 27.98 24.34 -14.76
N GLU A 394 27.08 23.37 -14.99
CA GLU A 394 26.85 22.78 -16.32
C GLU A 394 26.21 23.81 -17.28
N GLU A 395 25.25 24.62 -16.82
CA GLU A 395 24.66 25.71 -17.62
C GLU A 395 25.66 26.84 -17.93
N VAL A 396 26.61 27.14 -17.02
CA VAL A 396 27.65 28.15 -17.26
C VAL A 396 28.75 27.66 -18.22
N LEU A 397 29.01 26.35 -18.27
CA LEU A 397 29.96 25.75 -19.22
C LEU A 397 29.41 25.69 -20.65
N GLU A 398 28.09 25.58 -20.84
CA GLU A 398 27.45 25.62 -22.18
C GLU A 398 27.32 27.05 -22.75
N LEU A 399 27.55 28.10 -21.95
CA LEU A 399 27.43 29.50 -22.34
C LEU A 399 28.77 30.21 -22.59
N GLN A 400 29.90 29.50 -22.57
CA GLN A 400 31.18 30.08 -22.99
C GLN A 400 31.38 29.88 -24.50
N PRO A 401 31.35 30.95 -25.32
CA PRO A 401 31.62 30.84 -26.74
C PRO A 401 33.10 30.52 -26.98
N VAL A 402 33.36 29.56 -27.86
CA VAL A 402 34.68 29.30 -28.47
C VAL A 402 35.09 30.47 -29.34
#